data_AF-A0A7V9K4Q1-F1
#
_entry.id   AF-A0A7V9K4Q1-F1
#
_cell.length_a   1.000
_cell.length_b   1.000
_cell.length_c   1.000
_cell.angle_alpha   90.00
_cell.angle_beta   90.00
_cell.angle_gamma   90.00
#
_symmetry.space_group_name_H-M   'P 1'
#
loop_
_entity.id
_entity.type
_entity.pdbx_description
1 polymer ?
#
loop_
_entity_poly.entity_id
_entity_poly.type
_entity_poly.pdbx_seq_one_letter_code
_entity_poly.pdbx_strand_id
1 'polypeptide(L)'
;MATALWKESTDEPLPKLPPGDPAEQIQELELRLVKVMVAEATPENAKKIAERTWDLVHDRPEIDPVKQAVVKAHEDLSQLGRPKGEAIE
;
A
#
# COMPACT_ATOMS: atom_id res chain seq x y z
N MET A 1 -9.01 -7.71 -10.88
CA MET A 1 -7.62 -8.15 -10.61
C MET A 1 -7.32 -8.28 -9.11
N ALA A 2 -7.85 -7.44 -8.21
CA ALA A 2 -7.61 -7.52 -6.76
C ALA A 2 -8.03 -8.85 -6.08
N THR A 3 -9.12 -9.49 -6.55
CA THR A 3 -9.60 -10.76 -5.97
C THR A 3 -8.67 -11.94 -6.21
N ALA A 4 -7.95 -11.94 -7.33
CA ALA A 4 -6.93 -12.96 -7.61
C ALA A 4 -5.74 -12.80 -6.65
N LEU A 5 -5.27 -11.56 -6.47
CA LEU A 5 -4.13 -11.25 -5.62
C LEU A 5 -4.40 -11.53 -4.12
N TRP A 6 -5.63 -11.29 -3.64
CA TRP A 6 -6.05 -11.65 -2.28
C TRP A 6 -5.93 -13.15 -2.02
N LYS A 7 -6.37 -13.97 -2.99
CA LYS A 7 -6.36 -15.43 -2.89
C LYS A 7 -4.95 -16.02 -2.95
N GLU A 8 -4.00 -15.32 -3.59
CA GLU A 8 -2.59 -15.71 -3.62
C GLU A 8 -1.81 -15.26 -2.37
N SER A 9 -2.28 -14.21 -1.69
CA SER A 9 -1.54 -13.58 -0.58
C SER A 9 -2.11 -13.93 0.81
N THR A 10 -3.31 -14.49 0.89
CA THR A 10 -4.00 -14.78 2.15
C THR A 10 -4.72 -16.13 2.11
N ASP A 11 -4.77 -16.83 3.25
CA ASP A 11 -5.59 -18.05 3.43
C ASP A 11 -7.03 -17.74 3.91
N GLU A 12 -7.37 -16.45 4.03
CA GLU A 12 -8.65 -15.99 4.55
C GLU A 12 -9.69 -15.82 3.44
N PRO A 13 -10.98 -16.15 3.72
CA PRO A 13 -12.05 -15.94 2.77
C PRO A 13 -12.18 -14.46 2.43
N LEU A 14 -12.52 -14.17 1.16
CA LEU A 14 -12.67 -12.81 0.69
C LEU A 14 -13.64 -12.03 1.60
N PRO A 15 -13.23 -10.90 2.19
CA PRO A 15 -14.05 -10.17 3.13
C PRO A 15 -15.33 -9.70 2.44
N LYS A 16 -16.48 -9.94 3.10
CA LYS A 16 -17.78 -9.44 2.63
C LYS A 16 -17.87 -7.95 2.95
N LEU A 17 -17.74 -7.14 1.92
CA LEU A 17 -17.97 -5.70 2.02
C LEU A 17 -19.49 -5.42 2.03
N PRO A 18 -19.96 -4.43 2.81
CA PRO A 18 -21.37 -4.04 2.82
C PRO A 18 -21.82 -3.60 1.41
N PRO A 19 -23.13 -3.71 1.06
CA PRO A 19 -23.63 -3.29 -0.24
C PRO A 19 -23.49 -1.77 -0.40
N GLY A 20 -22.45 -1.36 -1.14
CA GLY A 20 -22.18 0.01 -1.59
C GLY A 20 -21.78 0.01 -3.07
N ASP A 21 -21.39 1.16 -3.61
CA ASP A 21 -20.86 1.23 -4.98
C ASP A 21 -19.64 0.29 -5.10
N PRO A 22 -19.62 -0.65 -6.06
CA PRO A 22 -18.46 -1.52 -6.29
C PRO A 22 -17.13 -0.75 -6.39
N ALA A 23 -17.14 0.47 -6.91
CA ALA A 23 -15.95 1.33 -6.98
C ALA A 23 -15.48 1.78 -5.59
N GLU A 24 -16.40 2.15 -4.69
CA GLU A 24 -16.08 2.53 -3.31
C GLU A 24 -15.53 1.34 -2.52
N GLN A 25 -16.13 0.15 -2.70
CA GLN A 25 -15.67 -1.08 -2.06
C GLN A 25 -14.25 -1.47 -2.48
N ILE A 26 -13.94 -1.33 -3.78
CA ILE A 26 -12.59 -1.56 -4.31
C ILE A 26 -11.62 -0.53 -3.72
N GLN A 27 -11.99 0.74 -3.67
CA GLN A 27 -11.16 1.79 -3.11
C GLN A 27 -10.87 1.56 -1.62
N GLU A 28 -11.86 1.16 -0.83
CA GLU A 28 -11.66 0.79 0.59
C GLU A 28 -10.70 -0.39 0.75
N LEU A 29 -10.85 -1.42 -0.10
CA LEU A 29 -9.96 -2.57 -0.09
C LEU A 29 -8.52 -2.16 -0.42
N GLU A 30 -8.34 -1.28 -1.40
CA GLU A 30 -7.03 -0.79 -1.82
C GLU A 30 -6.36 0.07 -0.74
N LEU A 31 -7.13 0.92 -0.06
CA LEU A 31 -6.63 1.68 1.09
C LEU A 31 -6.17 0.76 2.22
N ARG A 32 -6.93 -0.30 2.52
CA ARG A 32 -6.55 -1.30 3.52
C ARG A 32 -5.29 -2.06 3.11
N LEU A 33 -5.18 -2.45 1.84
CA LEU A 33 -4.01 -3.13 1.31
C LEU A 33 -2.75 -2.26 1.46
N VAL A 34 -2.79 -1.00 1.02
CA VAL A 34 -1.67 -0.06 1.17
C VAL A 34 -1.26 0.06 2.63
N LYS A 35 -2.22 0.19 3.55
CA LYS A 35 -1.94 0.30 4.99
C LYS A 35 -1.24 -0.95 5.54
N VAL A 36 -1.69 -2.15 5.16
CA VAL A 36 -1.06 -3.41 5.60
C VAL A 36 0.36 -3.52 5.05
N MET A 37 0.56 -3.26 3.75
CA MET A 37 1.87 -3.33 3.12
C MET A 37 2.87 -2.38 3.78
N VAL A 38 2.45 -1.14 4.07
CA VAL A 38 3.31 -0.15 4.73
C VAL A 38 3.60 -0.55 6.19
N ALA A 39 2.65 -1.15 6.89
CA ALA A 39 2.84 -1.62 8.26
C ALA A 39 3.80 -2.82 8.37
N GLU A 40 3.85 -3.68 7.35
CA GLU A 40 4.80 -4.81 7.26
C GLU A 40 6.17 -4.40 6.69
N ALA A 41 6.36 -3.11 6.40
CA ALA A 41 7.63 -2.63 5.89
C ALA A 41 8.74 -2.71 6.93
N THR A 42 9.88 -3.22 6.49
CA THR A 42 11.15 -3.27 7.18
C THR A 42 12.17 -2.47 6.37
N PRO A 43 13.30 -2.03 6.96
CA PRO A 43 14.35 -1.33 6.22
C PRO A 43 14.83 -2.09 4.97
N GLU A 44 14.85 -3.42 5.04
CA GLU A 44 15.31 -4.30 3.96
C GLU A 44 14.33 -4.39 2.79
N ASN A 45 13.02 -4.25 3.05
CA ASN A 45 11.97 -4.41 2.03
C ASN A 45 11.23 -3.10 1.70
N ALA A 46 11.52 -1.99 2.39
CA ALA A 46 10.83 -0.71 2.26
C ALA A 46 10.79 -0.21 0.81
N LYS A 47 11.92 -0.32 0.08
CA LYS A 47 11.99 0.04 -1.35
C LYS A 47 11.04 -0.81 -2.20
N LYS A 48 11.04 -2.12 -1.98
CA LYS A 48 10.20 -3.07 -2.72
C LYS A 48 8.71 -2.84 -2.44
N ILE A 49 8.36 -2.47 -1.21
CA ILE A 49 6.99 -2.12 -0.84
C ILE A 49 6.58 -0.81 -1.50
N ALA A 50 7.44 0.21 -1.47
CA ALA A 50 7.19 1.48 -2.15
C ALA A 50 6.94 1.29 -3.66
N GLU A 51 7.78 0.50 -4.35
CA GLU A 51 7.61 0.17 -5.77
C GLU A 51 6.27 -0.52 -6.03
N ARG A 52 5.92 -1.55 -5.24
CA ARG A 52 4.65 -2.29 -5.40
C ARG A 52 3.42 -1.43 -5.14
N THR A 53 3.43 -0.59 -4.12
CA THR A 53 2.31 0.31 -3.85
C THR A 53 2.20 1.40 -4.91
N TRP A 54 3.31 1.79 -5.54
CA TRP A 54 3.31 2.73 -6.65
C TRP A 54 2.71 2.12 -7.93
N ASP A 55 3.01 0.86 -8.23
CA ASP A 55 2.42 0.13 -9.37
C ASP A 55 0.88 0.08 -9.30
N LEU A 56 0.29 0.14 -8.10
CA LEU A 56 -1.16 0.18 -7.90
C LEU A 56 -1.80 1.52 -8.31
N VAL A 57 -1.05 2.62 -8.21
CA VAL A 57 -1.60 3.99 -8.26
C VAL A 57 -0.96 4.90 -9.31
N HIS A 58 0.10 4.47 -10.01
CA HIS A 58 0.86 5.36 -10.90
C HIS A 58 -0.03 5.97 -12.00
N ASP A 59 -0.95 5.19 -12.57
CA ASP A 59 -1.87 5.60 -13.65
C ASP A 59 -3.12 6.36 -13.13
N ARG A 60 -3.32 6.45 -11.81
CA ARG A 60 -4.50 7.09 -11.22
C ARG A 60 -4.36 8.62 -11.16
N PRO A 61 -5.48 9.37 -11.15
CA PRO A 61 -5.44 10.82 -10.95
C PRO A 61 -4.88 11.17 -9.56
N GLU A 62 -4.23 12.34 -9.44
CA GLU A 62 -3.61 12.79 -8.18
C GLU A 62 -4.61 13.04 -7.05
N ILE A 63 -5.87 13.28 -7.39
CA ILE A 63 -6.96 13.43 -6.44
C ILE A 63 -7.50 12.09 -5.90
N ASP A 64 -7.03 10.97 -6.45
CA ASP A 64 -7.45 9.65 -5.99
C ASP A 64 -6.94 9.41 -4.55
N PRO A 65 -7.83 9.03 -3.61
CA PRO A 65 -7.45 8.88 -2.21
C PRO A 65 -6.45 7.75 -1.98
N VAL A 66 -6.44 6.70 -2.81
CA VAL A 66 -5.43 5.63 -2.73
C VAL A 66 -4.07 6.18 -3.13
N LYS A 67 -4.00 6.97 -4.22
CA LYS A 67 -2.76 7.62 -4.65
C LYS A 67 -2.20 8.56 -3.59
N GLN A 68 -3.06 9.37 -2.96
CA GLN A 68 -2.65 10.25 -1.86
C GLN A 68 -2.11 9.47 -0.66
N ALA A 69 -2.74 8.34 -0.30
CA ALA A 69 -2.27 7.49 0.79
C ALA A 69 -0.89 6.87 0.48
N VAL A 70 -0.66 6.40 -0.75
CA VAL A 70 0.64 5.85 -1.18
C VAL A 70 1.73 6.91 -1.18
N VAL A 71 1.47 8.10 -1.73
CA VAL A 71 2.44 9.20 -1.75
C VAL A 71 2.83 9.60 -0.33
N LYS A 72 1.86 9.68 0.59
CA LYS A 72 2.15 9.95 2.01
C LYS A 72 3.01 8.85 2.63
N ALA A 73 2.67 7.59 2.39
CA ALA A 73 3.42 6.45 2.93
C ALA A 73 4.84 6.33 2.35
N HIS A 74 5.08 6.81 1.14
CA HIS A 74 6.41 6.82 0.52
C HIS A 74 7.41 7.69 1.29
N GLU A 75 6.95 8.74 1.96
CA GLU A 75 7.82 9.54 2.84
C GLU A 75 8.30 8.70 4.03
N ASP A 76 7.38 7.99 4.70
CA ASP A 76 7.68 7.12 5.84
C ASP A 76 8.60 5.95 5.44
N LEU A 77 8.32 5.31 4.29
CA LEU A 77 9.14 4.22 3.76
C LEU A 77 10.55 4.67 3.37
N SER A 78 10.67 5.89 2.83
CA SER A 78 11.96 6.49 2.48
C SER A 78 12.82 6.76 3.71
N GLN A 79 12.20 7.13 4.83
CA GLN A 79 12.90 7.28 6.10
C GLN A 79 13.32 5.92 6.68
N LEU A 80 12.45 4.91 6.57
CA LEU A 80 12.70 3.56 7.08
C LEU A 80 13.85 2.84 6.34
N GLY A 81 13.95 3.02 5.03
CA GLY A 81 14.98 2.41 4.19
C GLY A 81 16.35 3.08 4.25
N ARG A 82 16.50 4.22 4.94
CA ARG A 82 17.81 4.83 5.16
C ARG A 82 18.57 4.02 6.22
N PRO A 83 19.84 3.64 5.97
CA PRO A 83 20.66 3.01 7.00
C PRO A 83 20.77 3.96 8.19
N LYS A 84 20.48 3.45 9.40
CA LYS A 84 20.66 4.19 10.65
C LYS A 84 22.16 4.38 10.89
N GLY A 85 22.76 5.43 10.35
CA GLY A 85 24.19 5.66 10.52
C GLY A 85 24.72 6.85 9.73
N GLU A 86 24.35 8.06 10.13
CA GLU A 86 25.27 9.20 10.06
C GLU A 86 24.89 10.20 11.16
N ALA A 87 25.21 9.83 12.40
CA ALA A 87 25.56 10.81 13.41
C ALA A 87 27.01 11.17 13.15
N ILE A 88 27.26 12.27 12.43
CA ILE A 88 28.57 12.91 12.38
C ILE A 88 28.75 13.68 13.69
N GLU A 89 29.68 13.20 14.51
CA GLU A 89 30.27 13.90 15.65
C GLU A 89 31.14 15.09 15.20
#